data_AF-A0A2V7UPK1-F1
#
_entry.id   AF-A0A2V7UPK1-F1
#
_cell.length_a   1.000
_cell.length_b   1.000
_cell.length_c   1.000
_cell.angle_alpha   90.00
_cell.angle_beta   90.00
_cell.angle_gamma   90.00
#
_symmetry.space_group_name_H-M   'P 1'
#
loop_
_entity.id
_entity.type
_entity.pdbx_description
1 polymer ?
#
loop_
_entity_poly.entity_id
_entity_poly.type
_entity_poly.pdbx_seq_one_letter_code
_entity_poly.pdbx_strand_id
1 'polypeptide(L)'
;MADPPPPPPVPVVSTPTPLPEATPAPPPAVFAVPAASPAATPEAPVSFEASVKPLLARTCTPCHVPGGRMYERLPFDRADVVLAHKDRILRRLKNPDDRAVLERWLAGQPPG
;
A
#
# COMPACT_ATOMS: atom_id res chain seq x y z
N MET A 1 -13.95 37.19 34.55
CA MET A 1 -13.79 36.08 33.60
C MET A 1 -13.76 36.71 32.23
N ALA A 2 -12.59 36.79 31.60
CA ALA A 2 -12.45 37.43 30.29
C ALA A 2 -12.77 36.40 29.19
N ASP A 3 -13.51 36.82 28.18
CA ASP A 3 -13.90 35.98 27.04
C ASP A 3 -12.66 35.58 26.21
N PRO A 4 -12.57 34.34 25.71
CA PRO A 4 -11.44 33.92 24.90
C PRO A 4 -11.42 34.64 23.54
N PRO A 5 -10.23 34.96 23.00
CA PRO A 5 -10.12 35.62 21.71
C PRO A 5 -10.65 34.72 20.57
N PRO A 6 -11.22 35.32 19.50
CA PRO A 6 -11.71 34.56 18.36
C PRO A 6 -10.56 33.85 17.63
N PRO A 7 -10.83 32.68 17.01
CA PRO A 7 -9.81 31.94 16.27
C PRO A 7 -9.37 32.68 15.00
N PRO A 8 -8.13 32.46 14.53
CA PRO A 8 -7.63 33.07 13.30
C PRO A 8 -8.36 32.54 12.05
N PRO A 9 -8.46 33.32 10.96
CA PRO A 9 -9.07 32.86 9.72
C PRO A 9 -8.22 31.76 9.05
N VAL A 10 -8.88 30.71 8.58
CA VAL A 10 -8.25 29.63 7.81
C VAL A 10 -8.00 30.04 6.35
N PRO A 11 -6.86 29.65 5.73
CA PRO A 11 -6.60 29.95 4.33
C PRO A 11 -7.48 29.08 3.41
N VAL A 12 -8.22 29.71 2.51
CA VAL A 12 -8.93 29.06 1.41
C VAL A 12 -7.95 28.78 0.27
N VAL A 13 -7.72 27.50 -0.04
CA VAL A 13 -6.93 27.05 -1.20
C VAL A 13 -7.82 27.05 -2.43
N SER A 14 -7.47 27.86 -3.42
CA SER A 14 -8.07 27.86 -4.76
C SER A 14 -7.46 26.76 -5.62
N THR A 15 -8.28 25.82 -6.07
CA THR A 15 -7.90 24.82 -7.08
C THR A 15 -7.92 25.45 -8.48
N PRO A 16 -6.90 25.26 -9.33
CA PRO A 16 -7.02 25.59 -10.74
C PRO A 16 -7.75 24.49 -11.51
N THR A 17 -8.77 24.89 -12.26
CA THR A 17 -9.46 24.11 -13.30
C THR A 17 -8.52 23.85 -14.48
N PRO A 18 -8.31 22.59 -14.93
CA PRO A 18 -7.73 22.33 -16.24
C PRO A 18 -8.80 22.28 -17.36
N LEU A 19 -8.57 23.01 -18.45
CA LEU A 19 -9.15 22.84 -19.80
C LEU A 19 -8.00 22.49 -20.78
N PRO A 20 -8.26 21.99 -21.99
CA PRO A 20 -9.12 20.88 -22.39
C PRO A 20 -8.34 19.81 -23.18
N GLU A 21 -9.03 18.70 -23.44
CA GLU A 21 -8.65 17.51 -24.19
C GLU A 21 -8.20 17.84 -25.63
N ALA A 22 -7.00 17.40 -26.01
CA ALA A 22 -6.51 17.43 -27.39
C ALA A 22 -6.51 15.99 -27.95
N THR A 23 -7.37 15.74 -28.93
CA THR A 23 -7.44 14.48 -29.69
C THR A 23 -6.33 14.41 -30.73
N PRO A 24 -5.42 13.41 -30.69
CA PRO A 24 -4.62 13.06 -31.85
C PRO A 24 -5.32 12.00 -32.74
N ALA A 25 -5.25 12.21 -34.05
CA ALA A 25 -5.70 11.29 -35.10
C ALA A 25 -4.91 9.95 -35.10
N PRO A 26 -5.49 8.84 -35.61
CA PRO A 26 -4.84 7.54 -35.58
C PRO A 26 -3.77 7.39 -36.69
N PRO A 27 -2.59 6.79 -36.41
CA PRO A 27 -1.66 6.34 -37.44
C PRO A 27 -2.10 4.99 -38.06
N PRO A 28 -1.60 4.64 -39.27
CA PRO A 28 -1.97 3.42 -39.99
C PRO A 28 -1.46 2.16 -39.31
N ALA A 29 -2.24 1.08 -39.44
CA ALA A 29 -1.95 -0.23 -38.90
C ALA A 29 -0.68 -0.84 -39.52
N VAL A 30 0.35 -1.02 -38.72
CA VAL A 30 1.51 -1.86 -39.02
C VAL A 30 1.25 -3.26 -38.45
N PHE A 31 1.35 -4.27 -39.31
CA PHE A 31 1.26 -5.68 -38.93
C PHE A 31 2.36 -6.03 -37.92
N ALA A 32 1.95 -6.41 -36.71
CA ALA A 32 2.87 -6.85 -35.66
C ALA A 32 3.28 -8.30 -35.90
N VAL A 33 4.59 -8.52 -36.03
CA VAL A 33 5.24 -9.82 -35.90
C VAL A 33 4.95 -10.41 -34.49
N PRO A 34 4.75 -11.73 -34.35
CA PRO A 34 4.52 -12.33 -33.04
C PRO A 34 5.78 -12.17 -32.18
N ALA A 35 5.71 -11.28 -31.20
CA ALA A 35 6.73 -11.13 -30.18
C ALA A 35 6.77 -12.41 -29.34
N ALA A 36 7.93 -13.05 -29.28
CA ALA A 36 8.18 -14.13 -28.34
C ALA A 36 7.89 -13.62 -26.91
N SER A 37 7.13 -14.40 -26.14
CA SER A 37 6.78 -14.09 -24.75
C SER A 37 8.04 -13.73 -23.95
N PRO A 38 8.05 -12.59 -23.23
CA PRO A 38 9.12 -12.33 -22.29
C PRO A 38 9.06 -13.40 -21.19
N ALA A 39 10.11 -14.20 -21.09
CA ALA A 39 10.31 -15.05 -19.93
C ALA A 39 10.30 -14.15 -18.69
N ALA A 40 9.43 -14.47 -17.73
CA ALA A 40 9.27 -13.71 -16.50
C ALA A 40 10.64 -13.54 -15.81
N THR A 41 11.13 -12.31 -15.76
CA THR A 41 12.33 -11.95 -15.01
C THR A 41 12.04 -12.21 -13.53
N PRO A 42 12.98 -12.73 -12.73
CA PRO A 42 12.78 -12.89 -11.30
C PRO A 42 12.38 -11.54 -10.70
N GLU A 43 11.16 -11.44 -10.21
CA GLU A 43 10.66 -10.21 -9.60
C GLU A 43 11.51 -9.90 -8.36
N ALA A 44 11.90 -8.64 -8.18
CA ALA A 44 12.77 -8.24 -7.09
C ALA A 44 12.17 -8.66 -5.73
N PRO A 45 12.98 -9.08 -4.75
CA PRO A 45 12.49 -9.52 -3.46
C PRO A 45 11.72 -8.38 -2.77
N VAL A 46 10.49 -8.67 -2.35
CA VAL A 46 9.66 -7.72 -1.58
C VAL A 46 10.29 -7.52 -0.21
N SER A 47 10.46 -6.28 0.22
CA SER A 47 11.02 -5.98 1.55
C SER A 47 9.92 -5.79 2.59
N PHE A 48 10.19 -6.23 3.82
CA PHE A 48 9.23 -6.02 4.92
C PHE A 48 9.02 -4.53 5.20
N GLU A 49 10.11 -3.78 5.39
CA GLU A 49 10.08 -2.37 5.79
C GLU A 49 9.42 -1.48 4.73
N ALA A 50 9.72 -1.67 3.44
CA ALA A 50 9.19 -0.79 2.40
C ALA A 50 7.80 -1.19 1.88
N SER A 51 7.41 -2.47 2.01
CA SER A 51 6.19 -2.97 1.37
C SER A 51 5.16 -3.47 2.38
N VAL A 52 5.53 -4.37 3.28
CA VAL A 52 4.58 -5.03 4.19
C VAL A 52 4.23 -4.17 5.40
N LYS A 53 5.21 -3.54 6.02
CA LYS A 53 5.00 -2.70 7.20
C LYS A 53 4.05 -1.52 6.94
N PRO A 54 4.24 -0.68 5.90
CA PRO A 54 3.29 0.41 5.62
C PRO A 54 1.91 -0.10 5.22
N LEU A 55 1.81 -1.31 4.66
CA LEU A 55 0.55 -1.98 4.38
C LEU A 55 -0.19 -2.36 5.66
N LEU A 56 0.47 -3.03 6.59
CA LEU A 56 -0.17 -3.39 7.86
C LEU A 56 -0.47 -2.16 8.71
N ALA A 57 0.35 -1.12 8.61
CA ALA A 57 0.08 0.16 9.25
C ALA A 57 -1.21 0.81 8.72
N ARG A 58 -1.52 0.77 7.42
CA ARG A 58 -2.79 1.33 6.91
C ARG A 58 -4.02 0.46 7.22
N THR A 59 -3.87 -0.87 7.28
CA THR A 59 -5.01 -1.79 7.39
C THR A 59 -5.32 -2.21 8.83
N CYS A 60 -4.35 -2.22 9.73
CA CYS A 60 -4.49 -2.74 11.09
C CYS A 60 -4.39 -1.66 12.19
N THR A 61 -4.40 -0.38 11.79
CA THR A 61 -4.62 0.76 12.67
C THR A 61 -6.07 0.92 13.10
N PRO A 62 -6.33 1.55 14.25
CA PRO A 62 -5.36 2.09 15.21
C PRO A 62 -4.87 1.05 16.25
N CYS A 63 -5.15 -0.23 16.07
CA CYS A 63 -5.01 -1.21 17.15
C CYS A 63 -3.60 -1.82 17.29
N HIS A 64 -2.89 -2.06 16.18
CA HIS A 64 -1.63 -2.82 16.14
C HIS A 64 -0.39 -1.97 15.82
N VAL A 65 -0.47 -0.67 16.09
CA VAL A 65 0.63 0.30 15.96
C VAL A 65 1.11 0.75 17.34
N PRO A 66 2.30 1.34 17.47
CA PRO A 66 2.78 1.86 18.76
C PRO A 66 1.74 2.75 19.45
N GLY A 67 1.41 2.42 20.71
CA GLY A 67 0.36 3.09 21.49
C GLY A 67 -1.08 2.59 21.23
N GLY A 68 -1.27 1.68 20.28
CA GLY A 68 -2.55 1.04 19.99
C GLY A 68 -2.94 0.00 21.04
N ARG A 69 -4.25 -0.15 21.27
CA ARG A 69 -4.81 -1.03 22.32
C ARG A 69 -4.41 -2.51 22.24
N MET A 70 -3.96 -3.00 21.08
CA MET A 70 -3.55 -4.39 20.86
C MET A 70 -2.04 -4.53 20.59
N TYR A 71 -1.28 -3.43 20.61
CA TYR A 71 0.11 -3.42 20.17
C TYR A 71 1.00 -4.36 20.98
N GLU A 72 0.91 -4.33 22.31
CA GLU A 72 1.71 -5.18 23.19
C GLU A 72 1.48 -6.68 22.95
N ARG A 73 0.31 -7.05 22.41
CA ARG A 73 -0.04 -8.45 22.13
C ARG A 73 0.38 -8.89 20.73
N LEU A 74 0.21 -8.00 19.75
CA LEU A 74 0.42 -8.28 18.33
C LEU A 74 0.95 -7.02 17.63
N PRO A 75 2.26 -6.74 17.75
CA PRO A 75 2.88 -5.61 17.06
C PRO A 75 3.16 -6.00 15.61
N PHE A 76 2.42 -5.43 14.65
CA PHE A 76 2.53 -5.79 13.22
C PHE A 76 3.59 -4.99 12.44
N ASP A 77 4.28 -4.09 13.14
CA ASP A 77 5.51 -3.45 12.67
C ASP A 77 6.75 -4.36 12.83
N ARG A 78 6.56 -5.58 13.36
CA ARG A 78 7.61 -6.58 13.58
C ARG A 78 7.43 -7.79 12.65
N ALA A 79 8.44 -8.06 11.83
CA ALA A 79 8.40 -9.13 10.83
C ALA A 79 8.16 -10.51 11.46
N ASP A 80 8.80 -10.82 12.59
CA ASP A 80 8.66 -12.08 13.32
C ASP A 80 7.20 -12.36 13.72
N VAL A 81 6.50 -11.33 14.21
CA VAL A 81 5.09 -11.45 14.60
C VAL A 81 4.20 -11.68 13.37
N VAL A 82 4.48 -11.00 12.26
CA VAL A 82 3.74 -11.17 11.01
C VAL A 82 3.91 -12.58 10.46
N LEU A 83 5.13 -13.14 10.49
CA LEU A 83 5.38 -14.53 10.07
C LEU A 83 4.60 -15.53 10.92
N ALA A 84 4.63 -15.36 12.25
CA ALA A 84 3.91 -16.22 13.18
C ALA A 84 2.39 -16.17 13.03
N HIS A 85 1.84 -15.10 12.44
CA HIS A 85 0.38 -14.88 12.31
C HIS A 85 -0.10 -14.74 10.86
N LYS A 86 0.71 -15.15 9.88
CA LYS A 86 0.48 -14.95 8.45
C LYS A 86 -0.92 -15.34 7.98
N ASP A 87 -1.43 -16.50 8.38
CA ASP A 87 -2.75 -17.00 7.96
C ASP A 87 -3.89 -16.10 8.45
N ARG A 88 -3.78 -15.58 9.68
CA ARG A 88 -4.79 -14.69 10.26
C ARG A 88 -4.75 -13.33 9.55
N ILE A 89 -3.56 -12.84 9.24
CA ILE A 89 -3.38 -11.55 8.54
C ILE A 89 -3.94 -11.66 7.12
N LEU A 90 -3.59 -12.72 6.37
CA LEU A 90 -4.10 -12.96 5.01
C LEU A 90 -5.63 -13.04 4.97
N ARG A 91 -6.28 -13.63 5.99
CA ARG A 91 -7.75 -13.65 6.09
C ARG A 91 -8.36 -12.28 6.34
N ARG A 92 -7.64 -11.37 7.01
CA ARG A 92 -8.11 -10.02 7.35
C ARG A 92 -7.87 -9.03 6.21
N LEU A 93 -6.86 -9.26 5.39
CA LEU A 93 -6.53 -8.44 4.24
C LEU A 93 -7.49 -8.72 3.08
N LYS A 94 -8.41 -7.79 2.82
CA LYS A 94 -9.48 -7.97 1.82
C LYS A 94 -9.13 -7.41 0.44
N ASN A 95 -8.24 -6.42 0.40
CA ASN A 95 -7.75 -5.89 -0.86
C ASN A 95 -6.82 -6.95 -1.51
N PRO A 96 -7.09 -7.36 -2.76
CA PRO A 96 -6.31 -8.41 -3.44
C PRO A 96 -4.86 -8.00 -3.72
N ASP A 97 -4.61 -6.73 -4.03
CA ASP A 97 -3.27 -6.21 -4.31
C ASP A 97 -2.41 -6.19 -3.04
N ASP A 98 -2.98 -5.69 -1.94
CA ASP A 98 -2.32 -5.76 -0.63
C ASP A 98 -2.04 -7.23 -0.24
N ARG A 99 -2.99 -8.13 -0.50
CA ARG A 99 -2.82 -9.57 -0.22
C ARG A 99 -1.68 -10.16 -1.02
N ALA A 100 -1.57 -9.82 -2.31
CA ALA A 100 -0.49 -10.27 -3.18
C ALA A 100 0.88 -9.78 -2.70
N VAL A 101 0.99 -8.54 -2.21
CA VAL A 101 2.23 -8.00 -1.63
C VAL A 101 2.68 -8.84 -0.43
N LEU A 102 1.75 -9.16 0.48
CA LEU A 102 2.06 -9.98 1.66
C LEU A 102 2.43 -11.42 1.26
N GLU A 103 1.68 -12.04 0.34
CA GLU A 103 1.96 -13.39 -0.15
C GLU A 103 3.33 -13.49 -0.83
N ARG A 104 3.69 -12.50 -1.66
CA ARG A 104 4.99 -12.45 -2.32
C ARG A 104 6.13 -12.30 -1.30
N TRP A 105 5.94 -11.45 -0.29
CA TRP A 105 6.92 -11.34 0.79
C TRP A 105 7.08 -12.66 1.56
N LEU A 106 5.97 -13.34 1.88
CA LEU A 106 5.97 -14.63 2.59
C LEU A 106 6.64 -15.74 1.79
N ALA A 107 6.47 -15.77 0.47
CA ALA A 107 7.08 -16.76 -0.41
C ALA A 107 8.62 -16.70 -0.42
N GLY A 108 9.21 -15.54 -0.09
CA GLY A 108 10.66 -15.36 0.02
C GLY A 108 11.24 -15.67 1.41
N GLN A 109 10.42 -16.13 2.36
CA GLN A 109 10.87 -16.35 3.75
C GLN A 109 11.32 -17.79 3.96
N PRO A 110 12.36 -18.02 4.79
CA PRO A 110 12.74 -19.37 5.16
C PRO A 110 11.57 -20.08 5.86
N PRO A 111 11.44 -21.41 5.72
CA PRO A 111 10.51 -22.17 6.54
C PRO A 111 10.89 -21.97 8.02
N GLY A 112 9.91 -21.55 8.81
CA GLY A 112 10.06 -21.35 10.26
C GLY A 112 10.07 -22.65 11.05
#